data_AF-A0A9D5M5Z3-F1
#
_entry.id   AF-A0A9D5M5Z3-F1
#
_cell.length_a   1.000
_cell.length_b   1.000
_cell.length_c   1.000
_cell.angle_alpha   90.00
_cell.angle_beta   90.00
_cell.angle_gamma   90.00
#
_symmetry.space_group_name_H-M   'P 1'
#
loop_
_entity.id
_entity.type
_entity.pdbx_description
1 polymer ?
#
loop_
_entity_poly.entity_id
_entity_poly.type
_entity_poly.pdbx_seq_one_letter_code
_entity_poly.pdbx_strand_id
1 'polypeptide(L)'
;MIQEVWIHTLEELMPLMSEQEYRPELKRNRSSYLYRGMPDVAYQMRTSLWRCCGALQATLEPAILNNFAKYSVREDPTVAHSVWNQMITGQHYGLPTRLLDWTHSALVALHFAMTEDNLSEMEHHECVVWRIDMQEQIDHLPEKYRLAVGKQQTTLFSVEMLNRITDSLYQYDEDMGDHSMVIIEPPSTNPRIVTQYSFFSLVPMGMTDIEKYLNEYTSHTVKYIIDRNLRWRVRDMLDQLNISERLFYPGLEGLSKWIARHYYVK
;
A
#
# COMPACT_ATOMS: atom_id res chain seq x y z
N MET A 1 -7.26 -6.28 17.75
CA MET A 1 -7.32 -4.88 18.20
C MET A 1 -6.04 -4.21 17.74
N ILE A 2 -6.15 -3.08 17.04
CA ILE A 2 -4.98 -2.35 16.53
C ILE A 2 -4.16 -1.82 17.70
N GLN A 3 -2.85 -2.04 17.66
CA GLN A 3 -1.92 -1.46 18.63
C GLN A 3 -1.52 -0.06 18.18
N GLU A 4 -1.72 0.95 19.03
CA GLU A 4 -1.23 2.31 18.77
C GLU A 4 0.10 2.56 19.48
N VAL A 5 1.05 3.14 18.75
CA VAL A 5 2.37 3.53 19.27
C VAL A 5 2.61 4.99 18.92
N TRP A 6 2.77 5.83 19.94
CA TRP A 6 3.04 7.25 19.77
C TRP A 6 4.55 7.51 19.69
N ILE A 7 4.94 8.37 18.75
CA ILE A 7 6.32 8.75 18.46
C ILE A 7 6.46 10.26 18.61
N HIS A 8 7.19 10.68 19.64
CA HIS A 8 7.47 12.06 20.01
C HIS A 8 8.92 12.46 19.74
N THR A 9 9.85 11.49 19.65
CA THR A 9 11.27 11.76 19.32
C THR A 9 11.77 10.95 18.13
N LEU A 10 12.92 11.34 17.56
CA LEU A 10 13.53 10.59 16.44
C LEU A 10 13.98 9.19 16.86
N GLU A 11 14.44 9.01 18.10
CA GLU A 11 14.91 7.74 18.63
C GLU A 11 13.78 6.70 18.70
N GLU A 12 12.55 7.17 18.96
CA GLU A 12 11.34 6.34 18.99
C GLU A 12 10.92 5.82 17.61
N LEU A 13 11.51 6.30 16.51
CA LEU A 13 11.34 5.72 15.17
C LEU A 13 12.15 4.43 14.96
N MET A 14 13.17 4.17 15.79
CA MET A 14 14.08 3.05 15.59
C MET A 14 13.37 1.69 15.55
N PRO A 15 12.39 1.37 16.42
CA PRO A 15 11.63 0.13 16.30
C PRO A 15 10.95 -0.03 14.94
N LEU A 16 10.23 1.00 14.47
CA LEU A 16 9.58 1.00 13.15
C LEU A 16 10.58 0.74 12.00
N MET A 17 11.78 1.31 12.07
CA MET A 17 12.78 1.22 11.01
C MET A 17 13.61 -0.07 11.02
N SER A 18 13.68 -0.76 12.16
CA SER A 18 14.57 -1.91 12.37
C SER A 18 13.85 -3.22 12.67
N GLU A 19 12.52 -3.21 12.64
CA GLU A 19 11.71 -4.35 13.04
C GLU A 19 11.92 -5.57 12.15
N GLN A 20 12.42 -6.65 12.75
CA GLN A 20 12.68 -7.91 12.07
C GLN A 20 12.55 -9.07 13.07
N GLU A 21 11.93 -10.16 12.63
CA GLU A 21 11.83 -11.39 13.42
C GLU A 21 12.97 -12.34 13.05
N TYR A 22 13.57 -13.00 14.04
CA TYR A 22 14.53 -14.07 13.78
C TYR A 22 13.80 -15.32 13.29
N ARG A 23 14.15 -15.81 12.10
CA ARG A 23 13.59 -17.03 11.50
C ARG A 23 14.58 -18.20 11.69
N PRO A 24 14.33 -19.14 12.63
CA PRO A 24 15.27 -20.21 12.97
C PRO A 24 15.64 -21.11 11.79
N GLU A 25 14.68 -21.39 10.91
CA GLU A 25 14.84 -22.19 9.70
C GLU A 25 15.79 -21.53 8.69
N LEU A 26 15.88 -20.20 8.69
CA LEU A 26 16.80 -19.43 7.85
C LEU A 26 18.11 -19.06 8.57
N LYS A 27 18.14 -19.19 9.90
CA LYS A 27 19.19 -18.67 10.79
C LYS A 27 19.48 -17.17 10.58
N ARG A 28 18.46 -16.39 10.21
CA ARG A 28 18.58 -14.96 9.87
C ARG A 28 17.33 -14.19 10.27
N ASN A 29 17.47 -12.88 10.43
CA ASN A 29 16.35 -11.97 10.63
C ASN A 29 15.64 -11.65 9.30
N ARG A 30 14.30 -11.61 9.31
CA ARG A 30 13.46 -11.19 8.18
C ARG A 30 12.26 -10.40 8.70
N SER A 31 11.88 -9.36 7.97
CA SER A 31 10.62 -8.66 8.19
C SER A 31 9.51 -9.31 7.37
N SER A 32 8.42 -9.69 8.02
CA SER A 32 7.16 -10.12 7.41
C SER A 32 6.16 -8.97 7.25
N TYR A 33 6.60 -7.72 7.44
CA TYR A 33 5.70 -6.59 7.55
C TYR A 33 5.61 -5.76 6.28
N LEU A 34 4.43 -5.16 6.09
CA LEU A 34 4.17 -4.13 5.10
C LEU A 34 3.73 -2.85 5.79
N TYR A 35 4.07 -1.72 5.17
CA TYR A 35 3.88 -0.40 5.74
C TYR A 35 3.09 0.51 4.80
N ARG A 36 2.31 1.42 5.37
CA ARG A 36 1.60 2.47 4.63
C ARG A 36 1.64 3.78 5.39
N GLY A 37 2.23 4.81 4.78
CA GLY A 37 2.26 6.15 5.36
C GLY A 37 1.06 6.98 4.93
N MET A 38 0.50 7.75 5.85
CA MET A 38 -0.56 8.71 5.59
C MET A 38 -0.24 10.02 6.32
N PRO A 39 -0.39 11.17 5.63
CA PRO A 39 0.00 12.47 6.18
C PRO A 39 -0.89 12.95 7.32
N ASP A 40 -2.11 12.45 7.43
CA ASP A 40 -3.03 12.79 8.52
C ASP A 40 -3.55 11.52 9.19
N VAL A 41 -3.43 11.45 10.51
CA VAL A 41 -3.96 10.35 11.34
C VAL A 41 -5.49 10.23 11.26
N ALA A 42 -6.19 11.32 10.91
CA ALA A 42 -7.63 11.38 10.73
C ALA A 42 -8.09 10.85 9.35
N TYR A 43 -7.17 10.69 8.39
CA TYR A 43 -7.52 10.09 7.10
C TYR A 43 -7.85 8.62 7.26
N GLN A 44 -8.94 8.20 6.61
CA GLN A 44 -9.34 6.81 6.56
C GLN A 44 -8.64 6.04 5.44
N MET A 45 -8.33 4.77 5.66
CA MET A 45 -7.87 3.86 4.61
C MET A 45 -8.98 3.61 3.57
N ARG A 46 -8.99 4.42 2.50
CA ARG A 46 -9.94 4.30 1.40
C ARG A 46 -9.22 4.16 0.07
N THR A 47 -9.73 3.27 -0.77
CA THR A 47 -9.23 3.04 -2.13
C THR A 47 -9.48 4.27 -3.02
N SER A 48 -8.74 4.41 -4.12
CA SER A 48 -8.99 5.47 -5.10
C SER A 48 -10.35 5.30 -5.78
N LEU A 49 -10.82 4.06 -5.96
CA LEU A 49 -12.16 3.76 -6.45
C LEU A 49 -13.25 4.26 -5.52
N TRP A 50 -13.18 4.00 -4.21
CA TRP A 50 -14.18 4.54 -3.28
C TRP A 50 -14.16 6.07 -3.27
N ARG A 51 -12.99 6.69 -3.26
CA ARG A 51 -12.87 8.17 -3.29
C ARG A 51 -13.49 8.77 -4.57
N CYS A 52 -13.40 8.06 -5.69
CA CYS A 52 -13.94 8.51 -6.97
C CYS A 52 -15.45 8.22 -7.13
N CYS A 53 -15.88 7.01 -6.79
CA CYS A 53 -17.21 6.47 -7.11
C CYS A 53 -18.16 6.37 -5.91
N GLY A 54 -17.66 6.47 -4.68
CA GLY A 54 -18.42 6.28 -3.46
C GLY A 54 -19.22 4.96 -3.46
N ALA A 55 -20.48 5.04 -3.07
CA ALA A 55 -21.39 3.88 -3.00
C ALA A 55 -21.64 3.21 -4.37
N LEU A 56 -21.33 3.87 -5.49
CA LEU A 56 -21.49 3.32 -6.84
C LEU A 56 -20.28 2.51 -7.31
N GLN A 57 -19.24 2.33 -6.48
CA GLN A 57 -18.00 1.65 -6.88
C GLN A 57 -18.22 0.27 -7.51
N ALA A 58 -19.10 -0.56 -6.93
CA ALA A 58 -19.35 -1.92 -7.41
C ALA A 58 -20.01 -1.92 -8.81
N THR A 59 -20.86 -0.92 -9.08
CA THR A 59 -21.53 -0.77 -10.37
C THR A 59 -20.60 -0.19 -11.43
N LEU A 60 -19.72 0.75 -11.04
CA LEU A 60 -18.90 1.52 -11.98
C LEU A 60 -17.55 0.87 -12.30
N GLU A 61 -16.98 0.07 -11.39
CA GLU A 61 -15.66 -0.53 -11.60
C GLU A 61 -15.56 -1.38 -12.89
N PRO A 62 -16.53 -2.27 -13.21
CA PRO A 62 -16.45 -3.03 -14.47
C PRO A 62 -16.41 -2.12 -15.70
N ALA A 63 -17.14 -1.00 -15.68
CA ALA A 63 -17.14 -0.04 -16.78
C ALA A 63 -15.81 0.73 -16.85
N ILE A 64 -15.25 1.11 -15.71
CA ILE A 64 -13.95 1.79 -15.61
C ILE A 64 -12.84 0.90 -16.18
N LEU A 65 -12.74 -0.35 -15.70
CA LEU A 65 -11.71 -1.30 -16.15
C LEU A 65 -11.87 -1.65 -17.64
N ASN A 66 -13.10 -1.90 -18.09
CA ASN A 66 -13.37 -2.20 -19.51
C ASN A 66 -13.01 -1.02 -20.42
N ASN A 67 -13.35 0.21 -20.03
CA ASN A 67 -13.00 1.39 -20.81
C ASN A 67 -11.49 1.62 -20.83
N PHE A 68 -10.79 1.45 -19.71
CA PHE A 68 -9.34 1.52 -19.68
C PHE A 68 -8.71 0.48 -20.64
N ALA A 69 -9.13 -0.79 -20.53
CA ALA A 69 -8.61 -1.88 -21.35
C ALA A 69 -8.76 -1.62 -22.85
N LYS A 70 -9.88 -1.07 -23.33
CA LYS A 70 -10.10 -0.78 -24.75
C LYS A 70 -9.03 0.12 -25.36
N TYR A 71 -8.49 1.08 -24.60
CA TYR A 71 -7.54 2.06 -25.09
C TYR A 71 -6.09 1.73 -24.71
N SER A 72 -5.87 0.93 -23.66
CA SER A 72 -4.52 0.61 -23.17
C SER A 72 -3.86 -0.57 -23.88
N VAL A 73 -4.60 -1.44 -24.57
CA VAL A 73 -4.08 -2.67 -25.20
C VAL A 73 -2.95 -2.44 -26.20
N ARG A 74 -2.90 -1.26 -26.83
CA ARG A 74 -1.79 -0.90 -27.73
C ARG A 74 -0.47 -0.70 -26.98
N GLU A 75 -0.54 -0.14 -25.79
CA GLU A 75 0.63 0.16 -24.94
C GLU A 75 1.03 -1.09 -24.14
N ASP A 76 0.05 -1.81 -23.61
CA ASP A 76 0.26 -3.06 -22.86
C ASP A 76 -0.81 -4.10 -23.24
N PRO A 77 -0.48 -5.07 -24.12
CA PRO A 77 -1.40 -6.13 -24.52
C PRO A 77 -1.85 -7.03 -23.37
N THR A 78 -1.08 -7.13 -22.29
CA THR A 78 -1.40 -8.03 -21.16
C THR A 78 -2.65 -7.60 -20.41
N VAL A 79 -3.03 -6.33 -20.56
CA VAL A 79 -4.24 -5.72 -20.00
C VAL A 79 -5.53 -6.32 -20.59
N ALA A 80 -5.52 -6.80 -21.84
CA ALA A 80 -6.72 -7.44 -22.41
C ALA A 80 -7.07 -8.78 -21.75
N HIS A 81 -6.10 -9.44 -21.11
CA HIS A 81 -6.20 -10.86 -20.78
C HIS A 81 -6.43 -11.16 -19.29
N SER A 82 -6.39 -10.14 -18.44
CA SER A 82 -6.58 -10.33 -17.00
C SER A 82 -7.13 -9.06 -16.36
N VAL A 83 -8.22 -9.19 -15.60
CA VAL A 83 -8.78 -8.09 -14.81
C VAL A 83 -7.79 -7.58 -13.75
N TRP A 84 -6.90 -8.44 -13.26
CA TRP A 84 -5.85 -8.06 -12.32
C TRP A 84 -4.78 -7.19 -12.98
N ASN A 85 -4.36 -7.53 -14.22
CA ASN A 85 -3.46 -6.66 -15.00
C ASN A 85 -4.14 -5.33 -15.34
N GLN A 86 -5.42 -5.33 -15.71
CA GLN A 86 -6.19 -4.09 -15.94
C GLN A 86 -6.13 -3.17 -14.73
N MET A 87 -6.32 -3.73 -13.55
CA MET A 87 -6.35 -2.97 -12.31
C MET A 87 -4.97 -2.45 -11.91
N ILE A 88 -3.94 -3.29 -11.92
CA ILE A 88 -2.57 -2.91 -11.55
C ILE A 88 -2.00 -1.88 -12.53
N THR A 89 -2.10 -2.16 -13.84
CA THR A 89 -1.64 -1.23 -14.87
C THR A 89 -2.46 0.06 -14.83
N GLY A 90 -3.78 -0.03 -14.64
CA GLY A 90 -4.64 1.13 -14.47
C GLY A 90 -4.21 2.04 -13.32
N GLN A 91 -4.02 1.48 -12.13
CA GLN A 91 -3.60 2.25 -10.95
C GLN A 91 -2.25 2.94 -11.17
N HIS A 92 -1.32 2.27 -11.87
CA HIS A 92 -0.04 2.85 -12.21
C HIS A 92 -0.17 4.17 -12.99
N TYR A 93 -1.17 4.27 -13.87
CA TYR A 93 -1.50 5.48 -14.63
C TYR A 93 -2.56 6.38 -13.97
N GLY A 94 -2.89 6.12 -12.69
CA GLY A 94 -3.84 6.95 -11.92
C GLY A 94 -5.32 6.60 -12.12
N LEU A 95 -5.63 5.44 -12.73
CA LEU A 95 -7.01 4.95 -12.78
C LEU A 95 -7.52 4.68 -11.35
N PRO A 96 -8.76 5.07 -11.00
CA PRO A 96 -9.36 4.69 -9.73
C PRO A 96 -9.58 3.17 -9.67
N THR A 97 -9.04 2.52 -8.65
CA THR A 97 -9.11 1.06 -8.45
C THR A 97 -9.38 0.72 -6.98
N ARG A 98 -9.84 -0.52 -6.74
CA ARG A 98 -10.02 -1.08 -5.39
C ARG A 98 -8.71 -1.50 -4.71
N LEU A 99 -7.57 -1.19 -5.30
CA LEU A 99 -6.26 -1.52 -4.74
C LEU A 99 -5.89 -0.48 -3.68
N LEU A 100 -5.22 -0.94 -2.63
CA LEU A 100 -4.64 -0.10 -1.58
C LEU A 100 -3.13 -0.33 -1.53
N ASP A 101 -2.35 0.74 -1.62
CA ASP A 101 -0.88 0.68 -1.68
C ASP A 101 -0.24 0.36 -0.33
N TRP A 102 0.77 -0.49 -0.37
CA TRP A 102 1.67 -0.81 0.73
C TRP A 102 3.10 -0.83 0.22
N THR A 103 4.07 -0.75 1.12
CA THR A 103 5.49 -0.88 0.82
C THR A 103 6.16 -1.78 1.84
N HIS A 104 7.16 -2.56 1.44
CA HIS A 104 7.99 -3.31 2.39
C HIS A 104 8.98 -2.40 3.15
N SER A 105 9.19 -1.17 2.67
CA SER A 105 10.11 -0.21 3.27
C SER A 105 9.42 0.77 4.21
N ALA A 106 9.71 0.66 5.50
CA ALA A 106 9.28 1.63 6.51
C ALA A 106 9.71 3.07 6.17
N LEU A 107 10.86 3.26 5.54
CA LEU A 107 11.34 4.58 5.09
C LEU A 107 10.49 5.17 3.96
N VAL A 108 10.03 4.33 3.04
CA VAL A 108 9.13 4.75 1.97
C VAL A 108 7.76 5.12 2.55
N ALA A 109 7.25 4.35 3.51
CA ALA A 109 6.03 4.71 4.23
C ALA A 109 6.19 6.03 5.00
N LEU A 110 7.29 6.21 5.73
CA LEU A 110 7.59 7.48 6.39
C LEU A 110 7.66 8.63 5.38
N HIS A 111 8.21 8.43 4.17
CA HIS A 111 8.19 9.48 3.16
C HIS A 111 6.76 9.93 2.85
N PHE A 112 5.84 9.00 2.59
CA PHE A 112 4.44 9.34 2.30
C PHE A 112 3.69 9.94 3.50
N ALA A 113 4.04 9.55 4.74
CA ALA A 113 3.50 10.18 5.95
C ALA A 113 4.02 11.62 6.14
N MET A 114 5.13 11.99 5.49
CA MET A 114 5.75 13.33 5.54
C MET A 114 5.55 14.11 4.24
N THR A 115 4.55 13.77 3.43
CA THR A 115 4.24 14.45 2.17
C THR A 115 2.87 15.11 2.27
N GLU A 116 2.83 16.42 2.05
CA GLU A 116 1.60 17.21 1.95
C GLU A 116 1.52 17.89 0.58
N ASP A 117 0.29 18.12 0.11
CA ASP A 117 0.05 19.00 -1.04
C ASP A 117 0.37 20.47 -0.68
N ASN A 118 0.08 20.86 0.57
CA ASN A 118 0.41 22.16 1.12
C ASN A 118 1.38 22.01 2.31
N LEU A 119 2.63 22.47 2.15
CA LEU A 119 3.67 22.31 3.16
C LEU A 119 3.38 23.05 4.48
N SER A 120 2.48 24.04 4.51
CA SER A 120 2.07 24.67 5.77
C SER A 120 1.30 23.71 6.69
N GLU A 121 0.68 22.65 6.14
CA GLU A 121 -0.10 21.67 6.92
C GLU A 121 0.77 20.69 7.70
N MET A 122 2.07 20.61 7.41
CA MET A 122 3.01 19.67 8.03
C MET A 122 3.08 19.77 9.56
N GLU A 123 2.67 20.90 10.16
CA GLU A 123 2.68 21.11 11.62
C GLU A 123 1.27 21.16 12.24
N HIS A 124 0.21 20.99 11.45
CA HIS A 124 -1.16 21.15 11.91
C HIS A 124 -1.79 19.86 12.43
N HIS A 125 -1.31 18.71 11.98
CA HIS A 125 -1.85 17.40 12.37
C HIS A 125 -0.76 16.33 12.44
N GLU A 126 -1.01 15.35 13.30
CA GLU A 126 -0.20 14.15 13.41
C GLU A 126 -0.30 13.34 12.11
N CYS A 127 0.77 12.64 11.76
CA CYS A 127 0.75 11.69 10.66
C CYS A 127 0.87 10.26 11.17
N VAL A 128 0.67 9.29 10.30
CA VAL A 128 0.60 7.88 10.69
C VAL A 128 1.35 6.98 9.71
N VAL A 129 2.08 6.02 10.27
CA VAL A 129 2.58 4.85 9.53
C VAL A 129 1.87 3.61 10.06
N TRP A 130 1.10 2.98 9.20
CA TRP A 130 0.47 1.70 9.45
C TRP A 130 1.44 0.57 9.16
N ARG A 131 1.36 -0.50 9.94
CA ARG A 131 2.09 -1.75 9.73
C ARG A 131 1.13 -2.94 9.85
N ILE A 132 1.16 -3.83 8.87
CA ILE A 132 0.45 -5.11 8.88
C ILE A 132 1.43 -6.29 8.75
N ASP A 133 1.05 -7.45 9.28
CA ASP A 133 1.80 -8.70 9.08
C ASP A 133 1.25 -9.48 7.88
N MET A 134 2.14 -9.82 6.93
CA MET A 134 1.75 -10.54 5.72
C MET A 134 1.25 -11.96 6.01
N GLN A 135 1.85 -12.66 6.97
CA GLN A 135 1.44 -14.01 7.33
C GLN A 135 0.04 -14.01 7.95
N GLU A 136 -0.26 -13.04 8.81
CA GLU A 136 -1.59 -12.87 9.38
C GLU A 136 -2.64 -12.65 8.28
N GLN A 137 -2.33 -11.84 7.25
CA GLN A 137 -3.25 -11.70 6.11
C GLN A 137 -3.47 -13.02 5.37
N ILE A 138 -2.44 -13.84 5.19
CA ILE A 138 -2.59 -15.17 4.58
C ILE A 138 -3.47 -16.08 5.43
N ASP A 139 -3.32 -16.07 6.75
CA ASP A 139 -4.04 -16.96 7.65
C ASP A 139 -5.56 -16.75 7.61
N HIS A 140 -6.01 -15.53 7.30
CA HIS A 140 -7.42 -15.19 7.11
C HIS A 140 -7.98 -15.57 5.74
N LEU A 141 -7.14 -15.89 4.76
CA LEU A 141 -7.63 -16.21 3.41
C LEU A 141 -8.39 -17.55 3.37
N PRO A 142 -9.38 -17.68 2.47
CA PRO A 142 -10.04 -18.96 2.22
C PRO A 142 -9.03 -20.05 1.83
N GLU A 143 -9.34 -21.31 2.14
CA GLU A 143 -8.43 -22.45 1.98
C GLU A 143 -7.80 -22.52 0.58
N LYS A 144 -8.57 -22.28 -0.47
CA LYS A 144 -8.08 -22.32 -1.86
C LYS A 144 -6.93 -21.33 -2.12
N TYR A 145 -6.95 -20.16 -1.49
CA TYR A 145 -5.91 -19.14 -1.61
C TYR A 145 -4.69 -19.49 -0.75
N ARG A 146 -4.91 -19.96 0.49
CA ARG A 146 -3.83 -20.43 1.38
C ARG A 146 -3.03 -21.57 0.77
N LEU A 147 -3.72 -22.53 0.14
CA LEU A 147 -3.06 -23.64 -0.57
C LEU A 147 -2.23 -23.14 -1.77
N ALA A 148 -2.65 -22.08 -2.45
CA ALA A 148 -1.93 -21.54 -3.60
C ALA A 148 -0.59 -20.91 -3.20
N VAL A 149 -0.56 -20.14 -2.12
CA VAL A 149 0.68 -19.53 -1.59
C VAL A 149 1.58 -20.56 -0.91
N GLY A 150 0.99 -21.52 -0.18
CA GLY A 150 1.74 -22.60 0.47
C GLY A 150 2.51 -23.49 -0.52
N LYS A 151 1.96 -23.74 -1.71
CA LYS A 151 2.65 -24.48 -2.79
C LYS A 151 3.91 -23.78 -3.30
N GLN A 152 3.97 -22.44 -3.18
CA GLN A 152 5.10 -21.63 -3.66
C GLN A 152 5.98 -21.09 -2.53
N GLN A 153 5.68 -21.45 -1.27
CA GLN A 153 6.42 -20.98 -0.08
C GLN A 153 6.55 -19.44 -0.04
N THR A 154 5.48 -18.73 -0.39
CA THR A 154 5.42 -17.26 -0.43
C THR A 154 4.28 -16.74 0.45
N THR A 155 4.33 -15.45 0.80
CA THR A 155 3.22 -14.72 1.45
C THR A 155 2.57 -13.71 0.50
N LEU A 156 3.02 -13.66 -0.76
CA LEU A 156 2.61 -12.68 -1.75
C LEU A 156 2.01 -13.38 -2.97
N PHE A 157 0.91 -12.84 -3.48
CA PHE A 157 0.33 -13.32 -4.74
C PHE A 157 1.01 -12.62 -5.91
N SER A 158 1.31 -13.36 -6.97
CA SER A 158 1.52 -12.78 -8.29
C SER A 158 0.20 -12.73 -9.06
N VAL A 159 0.14 -11.89 -10.10
CA VAL A 159 -1.03 -11.85 -11.01
C VAL A 159 -1.31 -13.23 -11.61
N GLU A 160 -0.28 -13.99 -11.95
CA GLU A 160 -0.42 -15.34 -12.51
C GLU A 160 -1.02 -16.33 -11.50
N MET A 161 -0.61 -16.25 -10.22
CA MET A 161 -1.23 -17.04 -9.16
C MET A 161 -2.70 -16.70 -9.02
N LEU A 162 -3.03 -15.41 -8.97
CA LEU A 162 -4.41 -14.98 -8.76
C LEU A 162 -5.30 -15.40 -9.94
N ASN A 163 -4.87 -15.20 -11.19
CA ASN A 163 -5.59 -15.65 -12.38
C ASN A 163 -5.87 -17.16 -12.39
N ARG A 164 -4.96 -17.99 -11.86
CA ARG A 164 -5.19 -19.45 -11.74
C ARG A 164 -6.25 -19.81 -10.72
N ILE A 165 -6.46 -18.97 -9.70
CA ILE A 165 -7.44 -19.20 -8.63
C ILE A 165 -8.80 -18.64 -9.06
N THR A 166 -8.81 -17.42 -9.59
CA THR A 166 -9.99 -16.72 -10.10
C THR A 166 -9.60 -15.62 -11.08
N ASP A 167 -10.34 -15.52 -12.19
CA ASP A 167 -10.27 -14.44 -13.17
C ASP A 167 -11.46 -13.47 -13.06
N SER A 168 -12.32 -13.67 -12.05
CA SER A 168 -13.58 -12.93 -11.86
C SER A 168 -13.55 -12.11 -10.57
N LEU A 169 -13.83 -10.81 -10.69
CA LEU A 169 -14.03 -9.92 -9.54
C LEU A 169 -15.20 -10.36 -8.67
N TYR A 170 -16.28 -10.83 -9.28
CA TYR A 170 -17.45 -11.33 -8.55
C TYR A 170 -17.09 -12.53 -7.67
N GLN A 171 -16.39 -13.52 -8.24
CA GLN A 171 -15.97 -14.70 -7.49
C GLN A 171 -15.01 -14.31 -6.36
N TYR A 172 -14.05 -13.41 -6.64
CA TYR A 172 -13.15 -12.88 -5.62
C TYR A 172 -13.91 -12.21 -4.46
N ASP A 173 -14.91 -11.39 -4.79
CA ASP A 173 -15.75 -10.71 -3.80
C ASP A 173 -16.56 -11.70 -2.95
N GLU A 174 -17.12 -12.75 -3.55
CA GLU A 174 -17.78 -13.83 -2.82
C GLU A 174 -16.83 -14.60 -1.90
N ASP A 175 -15.62 -14.88 -2.37
CA ASP A 175 -14.65 -15.66 -1.60
C ASP A 175 -14.13 -14.90 -0.37
N MET A 176 -13.87 -13.61 -0.54
CA MET A 176 -13.25 -12.78 0.50
C MET A 176 -14.27 -12.21 1.49
N GLY A 177 -15.46 -11.86 1.00
CA GLY A 177 -16.48 -11.13 1.75
C GLY A 177 -15.93 -9.81 2.30
N ASP A 178 -16.05 -9.63 3.61
CA ASP A 178 -15.47 -8.53 4.41
C ASP A 178 -14.44 -9.03 5.44
N HIS A 179 -14.03 -10.30 5.36
CA HIS A 179 -13.21 -10.99 6.37
C HIS A 179 -11.78 -11.28 5.92
N SER A 180 -11.40 -10.96 4.68
CA SER A 180 -10.03 -11.18 4.19
C SER A 180 -9.74 -10.34 2.95
N MET A 181 -8.47 -10.19 2.61
CA MET A 181 -8.04 -9.54 1.37
C MET A 181 -6.68 -10.10 0.92
N VAL A 182 -6.52 -10.25 -0.39
CA VAL A 182 -5.25 -10.69 -1.00
C VAL A 182 -4.25 -9.54 -1.06
N ILE A 183 -2.99 -9.83 -0.70
CA ILE A 183 -1.84 -8.97 -1.00
C ILE A 183 -1.17 -9.45 -2.28
N ILE A 184 -1.11 -8.57 -3.27
CA ILE A 184 -0.50 -8.82 -4.57
C ILE A 184 0.79 -8.02 -4.73
N GLU A 185 1.84 -8.69 -5.21
CA GLU A 185 3.05 -8.06 -5.71
C GLU A 185 2.85 -7.78 -7.21
N PRO A 186 2.79 -6.51 -7.63
CA PRO A 186 2.67 -6.17 -9.05
C PRO A 186 3.96 -6.54 -9.80
N PRO A 187 3.88 -6.87 -11.09
CA PRO A 187 5.07 -7.08 -11.89
C PRO A 187 5.87 -5.77 -11.98
N SER A 188 7.20 -5.88 -11.92
CA SER A 188 8.16 -4.76 -11.96
C SER A 188 8.30 -4.12 -13.34
N THR A 189 7.18 -3.82 -14.01
CA THR A 189 7.14 -3.24 -15.36
C THR A 189 7.45 -1.75 -15.37
N ASN A 190 7.38 -1.08 -14.21
CA ASN A 190 7.65 0.35 -14.10
C ASN A 190 8.70 0.68 -13.03
N PRO A 191 9.64 1.62 -13.30
CA PRO A 191 10.61 2.09 -12.32
C PRO A 191 9.98 2.58 -11.00
N ARG A 192 8.79 3.20 -11.03
CA ARG A 192 8.10 3.66 -9.81
C ARG A 192 7.76 2.50 -8.87
N ILE A 193 7.28 1.38 -9.40
CA ILE A 193 6.93 0.17 -8.63
C ILE A 193 8.18 -0.39 -7.96
N VAL A 194 9.27 -0.47 -8.71
CA VAL A 194 10.57 -0.97 -8.19
C VAL A 194 11.08 -0.08 -7.08
N THR A 195 11.06 1.25 -7.27
CA THR A 195 11.66 2.17 -6.33
C THR A 195 10.84 2.36 -5.05
N GLN A 196 9.51 2.23 -5.13
CA GLN A 196 8.62 2.29 -3.97
C GLN A 196 8.54 0.96 -3.21
N TYR A 197 9.07 -0.12 -3.77
CA TYR A 197 8.92 -1.48 -3.26
C TYR A 197 7.45 -1.80 -2.97
N SER A 198 6.59 -1.55 -3.97
CA SER A 198 5.13 -1.48 -3.82
C SER A 198 4.46 -2.85 -3.80
N PHE A 199 3.43 -2.96 -2.95
CA PHE A 199 2.48 -4.07 -2.86
C PHE A 199 1.07 -3.49 -2.84
N PHE A 200 0.07 -4.31 -3.20
CA PHE A 200 -1.32 -3.87 -3.15
C PHE A 200 -2.18 -4.84 -2.34
N SER A 201 -3.00 -4.33 -1.45
CA SER A 201 -4.17 -5.07 -0.98
C SER A 201 -5.28 -4.94 -2.02
N LEU A 202 -5.85 -6.07 -2.41
CA LEU A 202 -7.04 -6.12 -3.26
C LEU A 202 -8.28 -6.11 -2.37
N VAL A 203 -8.88 -4.94 -2.19
CA VAL A 203 -9.99 -4.76 -1.24
C VAL A 203 -11.28 -5.33 -1.85
N PRO A 204 -11.91 -6.35 -1.24
CA PRO A 204 -13.18 -6.88 -1.76
C PRO A 204 -14.32 -5.88 -1.55
N MET A 205 -15.36 -5.96 -2.38
CA MET A 205 -16.48 -5.01 -2.34
C MET A 205 -17.28 -5.08 -1.03
N GLY A 206 -17.25 -6.22 -0.33
CA GLY A 206 -17.86 -6.37 0.99
C GLY A 206 -17.13 -5.58 2.09
N MET A 207 -15.84 -5.30 1.93
CA MET A 207 -15.03 -4.60 2.92
C MET A 207 -15.15 -3.08 2.77
N THR A 208 -16.19 -2.51 3.38
CA THR A 208 -16.43 -1.06 3.35
C THR A 208 -15.56 -0.27 4.33
N ASP A 209 -14.98 -0.94 5.32
CA ASP A 209 -14.13 -0.34 6.35
C ASP A 209 -12.92 -1.24 6.63
N ILE A 210 -11.77 -0.86 6.07
CA ILE A 210 -10.52 -1.61 6.16
C ILE A 210 -9.96 -1.54 7.59
N GLU A 211 -10.11 -0.40 8.27
CA GLU A 211 -9.60 -0.23 9.63
C GLU A 211 -10.41 -1.05 10.63
N LYS A 212 -11.74 -1.18 10.43
CA LYS A 212 -12.57 -2.11 11.18
C LYS A 212 -12.11 -3.55 10.97
N TYR A 213 -11.88 -3.97 9.73
CA TYR A 213 -11.36 -5.31 9.44
C TYR A 213 -10.03 -5.56 10.17
N LEU A 214 -9.06 -4.64 10.05
CA LEU A 214 -7.79 -4.75 10.75
C LEU A 214 -8.01 -4.83 12.28
N ASN A 215 -8.91 -4.03 12.84
CA ASN A 215 -9.16 -4.05 14.28
C ASN A 215 -9.78 -5.34 14.80
N GLU A 216 -10.73 -5.91 14.06
CA GLU A 216 -11.51 -7.08 14.47
C GLU A 216 -10.80 -8.40 14.19
N TYR A 217 -10.16 -8.52 13.03
CA TYR A 217 -9.60 -9.78 12.56
C TYR A 217 -8.10 -9.92 12.81
N THR A 218 -7.38 -8.80 12.97
CA THR A 218 -5.92 -8.83 13.15
C THR A 218 -5.49 -8.49 14.57
N SER A 219 -4.35 -9.06 14.94
CA SER A 219 -3.69 -8.95 16.24
C SER A 219 -2.30 -8.33 16.14
N HIS A 220 -1.68 -8.33 14.96
CA HIS A 220 -0.35 -7.75 14.74
C HIS A 220 -0.38 -6.43 13.96
N THR A 221 -1.55 -5.84 13.69
CA THR A 221 -1.61 -4.50 13.09
C THR A 221 -1.18 -3.42 14.08
N VAL A 222 -0.24 -2.57 13.66
CA VAL A 222 0.27 -1.44 14.45
C VAL A 222 0.02 -0.12 13.72
N LYS A 223 -0.38 0.89 14.48
CA LYS A 223 -0.56 2.27 14.05
C LYS A 223 0.50 3.14 14.75
N TYR A 224 1.57 3.47 14.04
CA TYR A 224 2.61 4.38 14.53
C TYR A 224 2.19 5.83 14.28
N ILE A 225 1.78 6.53 15.33
CA ILE A 225 1.31 7.92 15.28
C ILE A 225 2.49 8.83 15.58
N ILE A 226 2.81 9.72 14.63
CA ILE A 226 3.99 10.59 14.71
C ILE A 226 3.54 12.01 15.02
N ASP A 227 4.11 12.56 16.09
CA ASP A 227 3.83 13.92 16.55
C ASP A 227 4.06 14.95 15.44
N ARG A 228 3.09 15.85 15.25
CA ARG A 228 3.15 16.90 14.23
C ARG A 228 4.40 17.76 14.30
N ASN A 229 4.93 18.01 15.51
CA ASN A 229 6.14 18.80 15.71
C ASN A 229 7.41 18.06 15.25
N LEU A 230 7.36 16.72 15.15
CA LEU A 230 8.48 15.90 14.70
C LEU A 230 8.55 15.78 13.17
N ARG A 231 7.45 16.05 12.45
CA ARG A 231 7.32 15.74 11.01
C ARG A 231 8.41 16.35 10.14
N TRP A 232 8.73 17.64 10.33
CA TRP A 232 9.84 18.29 9.61
C TRP A 232 11.19 17.65 9.95
N ARG A 233 11.40 17.31 11.22
CA ARG A 233 12.64 16.67 11.66
C ARG A 233 12.80 15.27 11.05
N VAL A 234 11.72 14.51 10.92
CA VAL A 234 11.73 13.22 10.18
C VAL A 234 11.98 13.45 8.69
N ARG A 235 11.34 14.46 8.09
CA ARG A 235 11.51 14.79 6.67
C ARG A 235 12.97 15.09 6.33
N ASP A 236 13.65 15.88 7.17
CA ASP A 236 15.07 16.22 7.01
C ASP A 236 15.97 14.98 7.14
N MET A 237 15.67 14.11 8.10
CA MET A 237 16.39 12.83 8.26
C MET A 237 16.24 11.96 7.02
N LEU A 238 15.03 11.85 6.47
CA LEU A 238 14.79 11.07 5.25
C LEU A 238 15.56 11.63 4.05
N ASP A 239 15.67 12.96 3.91
CA ASP A 239 16.50 13.58 2.87
C ASP A 239 17.98 13.21 3.02
N GLN A 240 18.51 13.19 4.24
CA GLN A 240 19.88 12.72 4.52
C GLN A 240 20.08 11.25 4.14
N LEU A 241 19.04 10.43 4.26
CA LEU A 241 19.03 9.02 3.86
C LEU A 241 18.72 8.82 2.35
N ASN A 242 18.67 9.90 1.57
CA ASN A 242 18.36 9.90 0.14
C ASN A 242 16.94 9.39 -0.19
N ILE A 243 16.02 9.48 0.78
CA ILE A 243 14.60 9.15 0.62
C ILE A 243 13.85 10.44 0.31
N SER A 244 13.62 10.71 -0.97
CA SER A 244 13.00 11.95 -1.46
C SER A 244 12.12 11.72 -2.69
N GLU A 245 11.40 12.75 -3.13
CA GLU A 245 10.53 12.72 -4.31
C GLU A 245 11.29 12.34 -5.57
N ARG A 246 12.58 12.67 -5.65
CA ARG A 246 13.46 12.27 -6.77
C ARG A 246 13.62 10.77 -6.91
N LEU A 247 13.55 10.06 -5.79
CA LEU A 247 13.64 8.61 -5.77
C LEU A 247 12.34 8.02 -6.34
N PHE A 248 11.18 8.51 -5.89
CA PHE A 248 9.88 7.91 -6.21
C PHE A 248 9.23 8.38 -7.51
N TYR A 249 9.54 9.59 -7.95
CA TYR A 249 8.96 10.18 -9.15
C TYR A 249 10.07 10.45 -10.18
N PRO A 250 10.24 9.58 -11.20
CA PRO A 250 11.27 9.76 -12.21
C PRO A 250 11.06 11.03 -13.03
N GLY A 251 12.18 11.60 -13.50
CA GLY A 251 12.19 12.76 -14.38
C GLY A 251 12.10 14.10 -13.65
N LEU A 252 11.71 15.14 -14.40
CA LEU A 252 11.67 16.52 -13.92
C LEU A 252 10.56 16.78 -12.90
N GLU A 253 9.53 15.92 -12.84
CA GLU A 253 8.44 16.03 -11.88
C GLU A 253 8.96 15.84 -10.45
N GLY A 254 9.62 14.71 -10.16
CA GLY A 254 10.17 14.44 -8.83
C GLY A 254 11.31 15.38 -8.46
N LEU A 255 12.14 15.77 -9.45
CA LEU A 255 13.19 16.77 -9.24
C LEU A 255 12.61 18.12 -8.82
N SER A 256 11.61 18.62 -9.55
CA SER A 256 10.98 19.90 -9.25
C SER A 256 10.32 19.90 -7.87
N LYS A 257 9.58 18.83 -7.52
CA LYS A 257 8.93 18.67 -6.22
C LYS A 257 9.96 18.66 -5.07
N TRP A 258 11.03 17.88 -5.23
CA TRP A 258 12.11 17.83 -4.23
C TRP A 258 12.79 19.19 -4.04
N ILE A 259 13.17 19.87 -5.13
CA ILE A 259 13.81 21.21 -5.04
C ILE A 259 12.87 22.19 -4.34
N ALA A 260 11.61 22.26 -4.75
CA ALA A 260 10.63 23.17 -4.16
C ALA A 260 10.47 22.94 -2.65
N ARG A 261 10.40 21.67 -2.20
CA ARG A 261 10.34 21.33 -0.78
C ARG A 261 11.66 21.60 -0.05
N HIS A 262 12.80 21.25 -0.63
CA HIS A 262 14.10 21.39 0.01
C HIS A 262 14.46 22.85 0.31
N TYR A 263 14.04 23.77 -0.56
CA TYR A 263 14.24 25.21 -0.38
C TYR A 263 13.03 25.92 0.25
N TYR A 264 12.03 25.17 0.74
CA TYR A 264 10.90 25.75 1.47
C TYR A 264 11.38 26.38 2.78
N VAL A 265 10.92 27.61 3.03
CA VAL A 265 11.14 28.34 4.27
C VAL A 265 9.79 28.50 4.95
N LYS A 266 9.71 28.11 6.22
CA LYS A 266 8.52 28.26 7.06
C LYS A 266 8.17 29.73 7.27
#